data_AF-A0A7R9BB71-F1
#
_entry.id   AF-A0A7R9BB71-F1
#
_cell.length_a   1.000
_cell.length_b   1.000
_cell.length_c   1.000
_cell.angle_alpha   90.00
_cell.angle_beta   90.00
_cell.angle_gamma   90.00
#
_symmetry.space_group_name_H-M   'P 1'
#
loop_
_entity.id
_entity.type
_entity.pdbx_description
1 polymer ?
#
loop_
_entity_poly.entity_id
_entity_poly.type
_entity_poly.pdbx_seq_one_letter_code
_entity_poly.pdbx_strand_id
1 'polypeptide(L)'
;MSLERTKQTVDMYYTVRNLIPEFFRNRDPVILQEQQVLTYVHVLPFPILLDDFTQIINTRFLGTEDDQIDTIKFIKIGIMVSELIFRSTNALGFQLVMDLKNVSLGVMMKITPAILKKIQVVITVRNIL
;
A
#
# COMPACT_ATOMS: atom_id res chain seq x y z
N MET A 1 5.44 24.01 -7.04
CA MET A 1 4.18 23.48 -7.61
C MET A 1 3.31 24.64 -8.07
N SER A 2 2.51 24.49 -9.13
CA SER A 2 1.50 25.51 -9.48
C SER A 2 0.20 25.25 -8.71
N LEU A 3 -0.59 26.30 -8.51
CA LEU A 3 -1.92 26.20 -7.88
C LEU A 3 -2.82 25.20 -8.62
N GLU A 4 -2.78 25.24 -9.96
CA GLU A 4 -3.57 24.34 -10.81
C GLU A 4 -3.19 22.86 -10.62
N ARG A 5 -1.89 22.54 -10.54
CA ARG A 5 -1.43 21.17 -10.27
C ARG A 5 -1.83 20.70 -8.88
N THR A 6 -1.78 21.59 -7.90
CA THR A 6 -2.20 21.28 -6.52
C THR A 6 -3.69 20.93 -6.48
N LYS A 7 -4.53 21.74 -7.14
CA LYS A 7 -5.97 21.49 -7.26
C LYS A 7 -6.26 20.13 -7.91
N GLN A 8 -5.65 19.86 -9.05
CA GLN A 8 -5.82 18.58 -9.77
C GLN A 8 -5.40 17.38 -8.91
N THR A 9 -4.35 17.52 -8.11
CA THR A 9 -3.85 16.45 -7.24
C THR A 9 -4.85 16.13 -6.12
N VAL A 10 -5.40 17.17 -5.48
CA VAL A 10 -6.42 17.01 -4.44
C VAL A 10 -7.70 16.41 -5.01
N ASP A 11 -8.17 16.90 -6.16
CA ASP A 11 -9.37 16.37 -6.82
C ASP A 11 -9.20 14.88 -7.19
N MET A 12 -8.03 14.52 -7.71
CA MET A 12 -7.70 13.14 -8.06
C MET A 12 -7.58 12.24 -6.82
N TYR A 13 -6.99 12.76 -5.74
CA TYR A 13 -6.87 12.06 -4.46
C TYR A 13 -8.25 11.60 -3.93
N TYR A 14 -9.28 12.44 -4.01
CA TYR A 14 -10.62 12.05 -3.58
C TYR A 14 -11.34 11.17 -4.61
N THR A 15 -11.18 11.46 -5.91
CA THR A 15 -11.77 10.67 -7.00
C THR A 15 -11.36 9.21 -6.96
N VAL A 16 -10.06 8.91 -6.83
CA VAL A 16 -9.54 7.54 -6.85
C VAL A 16 -10.10 6.70 -5.69
N ARG A 17 -10.31 7.30 -4.52
CA ARG A 17 -10.88 6.59 -3.35
C ARG A 17 -12.32 6.14 -3.57
N ASN A 18 -13.07 6.89 -4.37
CA ASN A 18 -14.43 6.53 -4.75
C ASN A 18 -14.46 5.48 -5.87
N LEU A 19 -13.51 5.55 -6.81
CA LEU A 19 -13.42 4.61 -7.95
C LEU A 19 -12.88 3.23 -7.57
N ILE A 20 -12.09 3.14 -6.49
CA ILE A 20 -11.45 1.89 -6.05
C ILE A 20 -11.83 1.58 -4.60
N PRO A 21 -13.14 1.45 -4.29
CA PRO A 21 -13.63 1.31 -2.92
C PRO A 21 -13.07 0.06 -2.22
N GLU A 22 -12.72 -0.99 -2.96
CA GLU A 22 -12.10 -2.20 -2.42
C GLU A 22 -10.70 -1.95 -1.83
N PHE A 23 -10.02 -0.85 -2.17
CA PHE A 23 -8.75 -0.47 -1.54
C PHE A 23 -8.94 0.52 -0.39
N PHE A 24 -10.05 1.27 -0.36
CA PHE A 24 -10.21 2.43 0.54
C PHE A 24 -11.36 2.32 1.55
N ARG A 25 -12.28 1.36 1.41
CA ARG A 25 -13.36 1.09 2.38
C ARG A 25 -12.98 -0.02 3.35
N ASN A 26 -13.59 -0.02 4.53
CA ASN A 26 -13.41 -1.03 5.58
C ASN A 26 -11.93 -1.25 5.90
N ARG A 27 -11.28 -0.17 6.33
CA ARG A 27 -9.83 -0.06 6.60
C ARG A 27 -9.51 0.09 8.08
N ASP A 28 -10.43 -0.30 8.96
CA ASP A 28 -10.16 -0.24 10.39
C ASP A 28 -9.01 -1.22 10.71
N PRO A 29 -7.86 -0.72 11.19
CA PRO A 29 -6.71 -1.55 11.47
C PRO A 29 -6.98 -2.50 12.62
N VAL A 30 -7.93 -2.25 13.52
CA VAL A 30 -8.34 -3.19 14.57
C VAL A 30 -9.13 -4.34 13.96
N ILE A 31 -10.11 -4.04 13.10
CA ILE A 31 -10.87 -5.08 12.36
C ILE A 31 -9.97 -5.85 11.37
N LEU A 32 -8.95 -5.20 10.81
CA LEU A 32 -7.94 -5.83 9.96
C LEU A 32 -6.84 -6.55 10.76
N GLN A 33 -6.52 -6.10 11.98
CA GLN A 33 -5.63 -6.78 12.95
C GLN A 33 -6.32 -8.01 13.55
N GLU A 34 -7.64 -7.97 13.70
CA GLU A 34 -8.49 -9.10 14.09
C GLU A 34 -8.56 -10.19 13.00
N GLN A 35 -7.89 -10.01 11.85
CA GLN A 35 -7.97 -10.95 10.74
C GLN A 35 -6.59 -11.37 10.24
N GLN A 36 -6.48 -12.68 9.95
CA GLN A 36 -5.41 -13.50 9.36
C GLN A 36 -4.33 -12.84 8.49
N VAL A 37 -4.51 -11.65 7.93
CA VAL A 37 -3.51 -11.02 7.05
C VAL A 37 -2.18 -10.77 7.76
N LEU A 38 -2.19 -10.32 9.01
CA LEU A 38 -0.95 -10.10 9.75
C LEU A 38 -0.25 -11.39 10.17
N THR A 39 -0.91 -12.56 10.07
CA THR A 39 -0.28 -13.85 10.39
C THR A 39 0.60 -14.34 9.24
N TYR A 40 0.40 -13.84 8.02
CA TYR A 40 1.16 -14.28 6.85
C TYR A 40 1.96 -13.17 6.17
N VAL A 41 1.74 -11.89 6.49
CA VAL A 41 2.53 -10.79 5.95
C VAL A 41 2.76 -9.68 6.96
N HIS A 42 3.99 -9.21 7.05
CA HIS A 42 4.36 -7.99 7.75
C HIS A 42 4.64 -6.88 6.75
N VAL A 43 4.06 -5.69 6.99
CA VAL A 43 4.32 -4.47 6.20
C VAL A 43 4.63 -3.36 7.18
N LEU A 44 5.91 -2.98 7.27
CA LEU A 44 6.38 -2.08 8.33
C LEU A 44 7.35 -1.04 7.76
N PRO A 45 7.30 0.22 8.25
CA PRO A 45 8.35 1.19 7.95
C PRO A 45 9.66 0.74 8.58
N PHE A 46 10.76 0.91 7.86
CA PHE A 46 12.10 0.80 8.43
C PHE A 46 12.34 2.00 9.37
N PRO A 47 13.00 1.85 10.52
CA PRO A 47 13.10 2.94 11.50
C PRO A 47 14.00 4.11 11.07
N ILE A 48 14.58 4.06 9.87
CA ILE A 48 15.49 5.07 9.34
C ILE A 48 14.83 5.77 8.15
N LEU A 49 14.81 7.11 8.22
CA LEU A 49 14.53 7.99 7.10
C LEU A 49 15.84 8.28 6.37
N LEU A 50 15.84 8.16 5.04
CA LEU A 50 17.02 8.46 4.22
C LEU A 50 17.25 9.98 4.12
N ASP A 51 18.46 10.38 3.73
CA ASP A 51 18.87 11.79 3.63
C ASP A 51 18.03 12.61 2.64
N ASP A 52 17.40 11.95 1.67
CA ASP A 52 16.48 12.54 0.68
C ASP A 52 15.02 12.60 1.15
N PHE A 53 14.77 12.34 2.44
CA PHE A 53 13.44 12.21 3.04
C PHE A 53 12.62 11.04 2.47
N THR A 54 13.27 10.02 1.92
CA THR A 54 12.60 8.77 1.52
C THR A 54 12.49 7.80 2.69
N GLN A 55 11.28 7.30 2.94
CA GLN A 55 11.02 6.25 3.93
C GLN A 55 11.06 4.86 3.28
N ILE A 56 11.83 3.92 3.82
CA ILE A 56 11.79 2.53 3.37
C ILE A 56 10.59 1.82 4.02
N ILE A 57 9.82 1.07 3.23
CA ILE A 57 8.78 0.15 3.69
C ILE A 57 9.23 -1.27 3.37
N ASN A 58 9.36 -2.09 4.42
CA ASN A 58 9.68 -3.50 4.27
C ASN A 58 8.40 -4.34 4.32
N THR A 59 8.25 -5.19 3.31
CA THR A 59 7.20 -6.21 3.24
C THR A 59 7.83 -7.58 3.29
N ARG A 60 7.38 -8.42 4.22
CA ARG A 60 7.86 -9.80 4.36
C ARG A 60 6.69 -10.75 4.47
N PHE A 61 6.64 -11.75 3.57
CA PHE A 61 5.68 -12.84 3.66
C PHE A 61 6.23 -13.92 4.60
N LEU A 62 5.47 -14.27 5.64
CA LEU A 62 5.83 -15.27 6.64
C LEU A 62 5.53 -16.71 6.18
N GLY A 63 4.68 -16.83 5.15
CA GLY A 63 4.21 -18.11 4.61
C GLY A 63 2.85 -18.50 5.20
N THR A 64 1.95 -18.94 4.33
CA THR A 64 0.68 -19.59 4.66
C THR A 64 0.21 -20.34 3.42
N GLU A 65 -0.91 -21.05 3.51
CA GLU A 65 -1.55 -21.68 2.36
C GLU A 65 -2.05 -20.62 1.38
N ASP A 66 -1.84 -20.86 0.08
CA ASP A 66 -2.14 -19.89 -0.98
C ASP A 66 -3.57 -19.37 -0.91
N ASP A 67 -4.55 -20.23 -0.62
CA ASP A 67 -5.98 -19.93 -0.53
C ASP A 67 -6.32 -18.97 0.62
N GLN A 68 -5.57 -19.00 1.72
CA GLN A 68 -5.73 -18.11 2.88
C GLN A 68 -5.22 -16.68 2.60
N ILE A 69 -4.44 -16.49 1.54
CA ILE A 69 -3.94 -15.16 1.17
C ILE A 69 -5.02 -14.34 0.47
N ASP A 70 -5.44 -13.27 1.15
CA ASP A 70 -6.29 -12.22 0.63
C ASP A 70 -5.43 -11.04 0.14
N THR A 71 -5.21 -11.04 -1.17
CA THR A 71 -4.41 -10.02 -1.86
C THR A 71 -4.96 -8.61 -1.67
N ILE A 72 -6.28 -8.44 -1.56
CA ILE A 72 -6.90 -7.12 -1.39
C ILE A 72 -6.63 -6.58 0.01
N LYS A 73 -6.74 -7.40 1.06
CA LYS A 73 -6.38 -7.01 2.43
C LYS A 73 -4.89 -6.66 2.54
N PHE A 74 -4.01 -7.43 1.89
CA PHE A 74 -2.59 -7.10 1.81
C PHE A 74 -2.35 -5.71 1.16
N ILE A 75 -2.97 -5.44 0.01
CA ILE A 75 -2.84 -4.14 -0.67
C ILE A 75 -3.36 -3.00 0.21
N LYS A 76 -4.49 -3.19 0.89
CA LYS A 76 -5.03 -2.19 1.85
C LYS A 76 -4.02 -1.85 2.93
N ILE A 77 -3.37 -2.85 3.54
CA ILE A 77 -2.35 -2.61 4.56
C ILE A 77 -1.20 -1.79 4.01
N GLY A 78 -0.67 -2.12 2.83
CA GLY A 78 0.39 -1.32 2.20
C GLY A 78 -0.02 0.14 1.96
N ILE A 79 -1.25 0.38 1.51
CA ILE A 79 -1.79 1.73 1.33
C ILE A 79 -1.91 2.45 2.69
N MET A 80 -2.41 1.80 3.73
CA MET A 80 -2.56 2.41 5.06
C MET A 80 -1.21 2.73 5.71
N VAL A 81 -0.24 1.82 5.65
CA VAL A 81 1.12 2.04 6.19
C VAL A 81 1.76 3.25 5.53
N SER A 82 1.62 3.37 4.20
CA SER A 82 2.15 4.51 3.49
C SER A 82 1.37 5.82 3.79
N GLU A 83 0.05 5.79 4.01
CA GLU A 83 -0.68 6.96 4.53
C GLU A 83 -0.21 7.37 5.92
N LEU A 84 0.09 6.39 6.79
CA LEU A 84 0.60 6.64 8.14
C LEU A 84 1.97 7.32 8.08
N ILE A 85 2.88 6.85 7.24
CA ILE A 85 4.20 7.45 7.04
C ILE A 85 4.08 8.94 6.69
N PHE A 86 3.28 9.29 5.67
CA PHE A 86 3.11 10.69 5.27
C PHE A 86 2.44 11.56 6.34
N ARG A 87 1.68 10.97 7.27
CA ARG A 87 1.03 11.70 8.37
C ARG A 87 1.93 11.86 9.60
N SER A 88 2.84 10.92 9.84
CA SER A 88 3.59 10.79 11.10
C SER A 88 5.07 11.10 10.97
N THR A 89 5.57 11.28 9.75
CA THR A 89 6.99 11.52 9.46
C THR A 89 7.15 12.70 8.49
N ASN A 90 8.39 13.19 8.34
CA ASN A 90 8.73 14.20 7.34
C ASN A 90 9.06 13.57 5.96
N ALA A 91 8.60 12.34 5.71
CA ALA A 91 8.90 11.66 4.46
C ALA A 91 8.25 12.36 3.26
N LEU A 92 9.05 12.62 2.23
CA LEU A 92 8.60 13.14 0.94
C LEU A 92 8.28 12.02 -0.06
N GLY A 93 8.62 10.78 0.29
CA GLY A 93 8.36 9.61 -0.52
C GLY A 93 8.63 8.32 0.23
N PHE A 94 8.43 7.19 -0.45
CA PHE A 94 8.79 5.90 0.10
C PHE A 94 9.32 4.94 -0.97
N GLN A 95 10.18 4.02 -0.55
CA GLN A 95 10.64 2.90 -1.35
C GLN A 95 10.11 1.59 -0.75
N LEU A 96 9.59 0.71 -1.60
CA LEU A 96 9.07 -0.58 -1.18
C LEU A 96 10.12 -1.68 -1.41
N VAL A 97 10.48 -2.38 -0.34
CA VAL A 97 11.34 -3.57 -0.39
C VAL A 97 10.47 -4.77 -0.02
N MET A 98 10.38 -5.76 -0.91
CA MET A 98 9.54 -6.94 -0.72
C MET A 98 10.38 -8.23 -0.70
N ASP A 99 10.37 -8.94 0.44
CA ASP A 99 10.87 -10.31 0.54
C ASP A 99 9.78 -11.28 0.06
N LEU A 100 9.97 -11.79 -1.15
CA LEU A 100 9.04 -12.71 -1.82
C LEU A 100 9.39 -14.19 -1.61
N LYS A 101 10.31 -14.53 -0.69
CA LYS A 101 10.77 -15.91 -0.48
C LYS A 101 9.63 -16.92 -0.25
N ASN A 102 8.57 -16.49 0.45
CA ASN A 102 7.41 -17.33 0.79
C ASN A 102 6.18 -17.01 -0.09
N VAL A 103 6.39 -16.42 -1.27
CA VAL A 103 5.32 -16.14 -2.23
C VAL A 103 5.36 -17.17 -3.33
N SER A 104 4.32 -17.99 -3.42
CA SER A 104 4.17 -18.96 -4.52
C SER A 104 3.79 -18.25 -5.82
N LEU A 105 3.97 -18.95 -6.95
CA LEU A 105 3.42 -18.51 -8.24
C LEU A 105 1.89 -18.41 -8.20
N GLY A 106 1.22 -19.30 -7.46
CA GLY A 106 -0.25 -19.30 -7.31
C GLY A 106 -0.75 -18.01 -6.67
N VAL A 107 -0.08 -17.54 -5.61
CA VAL A 107 -0.36 -16.26 -4.95
C VAL A 107 -0.08 -15.10 -5.90
N MET A 108 1.03 -15.13 -6.64
CA MET A 108 1.36 -14.08 -7.61
C MET A 108 0.29 -13.95 -8.70
N MET A 109 -0.29 -15.07 -9.16
CA MET A 109 -1.35 -15.10 -10.16
C MET A 109 -2.68 -14.51 -9.68
N LYS A 110 -2.91 -14.40 -8.35
CA LYS A 110 -4.06 -13.66 -7.79
C LYS A 110 -4.00 -12.16 -8.08
N ILE A 111 -2.80 -11.63 -8.35
CA ILE A 111 -2.59 -10.23 -8.74
C ILE A 111 -2.89 -10.08 -10.24
N THR A 112 -4.17 -9.89 -10.55
CA THR A 112 -4.63 -9.74 -11.94
C THR A 112 -4.17 -8.41 -12.58
N PRO A 113 -4.13 -8.31 -13.92
CA PRO A 113 -3.87 -7.04 -14.61
C PRO A 113 -4.80 -5.89 -14.18
N ALA A 114 -6.06 -6.20 -13.85
CA ALA A 114 -7.02 -5.21 -13.35
C ALA A 114 -6.60 -4.65 -11.98
N ILE A 115 -6.10 -5.52 -11.08
CA ILE A 115 -5.56 -5.12 -9.78
C ILE A 115 -4.28 -4.29 -9.98
N LEU A 116 -3.35 -4.72 -10.84
CA LEU A 116 -2.14 -3.96 -11.15
C LEU A 116 -2.46 -2.55 -11.68
N LYS A 117 -3.47 -2.43 -12.54
CA LYS A 117 -3.90 -1.13 -13.07
C LYS A 117 -4.41 -0.21 -11.95
N LYS A 118 -5.19 -0.75 -11.01
CA LYS A 118 -5.68 -0.01 -9.85
C LYS A 118 -4.55 0.43 -8.94
N ILE A 119 -3.58 -0.44 -8.67
CA ILE A 119 -2.37 -0.11 -7.90
C ILE A 119 -1.58 1.00 -8.60
N GLN A 120 -1.39 0.91 -9.91
CA GLN A 120 -0.71 1.94 -10.70
C GLN A 120 -1.40 3.30 -10.54
N VAL A 121 -2.73 3.35 -10.66
CA VAL A 121 -3.51 4.59 -10.47
C VAL A 121 -3.29 5.16 -9.07
N VAL A 122 -3.34 4.35 -8.02
CA VAL A 122 -3.11 4.82 -6.64
C VAL A 122 -1.69 5.37 -6.43
N ILE A 123 -0.67 4.71 -6.99
CA ILE A 123 0.73 5.16 -6.86
C ILE A 123 0.98 6.44 -7.66
N THR A 124 0.49 6.52 -8.90
CA THR A 124 0.71 7.70 -9.76
C THR A 124 0.09 8.95 -9.16
N VAL A 125 -1.09 8.85 -8.55
CA VAL A 125 -1.73 9.99 -7.88
C VAL A 125 -0.94 10.46 -6.65
N ARG A 126 -0.18 9.54 -6.02
CA ARG A 126 0.67 9.85 -4.88
C ARG A 126 2.00 10.47 -5.23
N ASN A 127 2.61 10.14 -6.37
CA ASN A 127 3.88 10.76 -6.81
C ASN A 127 3.73 12.24 -7.22
N ILE A 128 2.53 12.80 -7.13
CA ILE A 128 2.23 14.21 -7.41
C ILE A 128 2.06 15.03 -6.10
N LEU A 129 1.90 14.35 -4.95
CA LEU A 129 1.93 14.96 -3.61
C LEU A 129 3.37 15.08 -3.11
#